data_AF-A0A0R1DZN5-F1
#
_entry.id   AF-A0A0R1DZN5-F1
#
_cell.length_a   1.000
_cell.length_b   1.000
_cell.length_c   1.000
_cell.angle_alpha   90.00
_cell.angle_beta   90.00
_cell.angle_gamma   90.00
#
_symmetry.space_group_name_H-M   'P 1'
#
loop_
_entity.id
_entity.type
_entity.pdbx_description
1 polymer ?
#
loop_
_entity_poly.entity_id
_entity_poly.type
_entity_poly.pdbx_seq_one_letter_code
_entity_poly.pdbx_strand_id
1 'polypeptide(L)'
;MAEPKKDGESSYSQSDPGLDPERQSSEEVLQEREQRTIVYEAPVGVSTGTDTRDDPFPPRKKKKKVPPEVPEEVEIELRDKSDKCVHPILEELIKTEEAYVNNLYTGIENYGNIFQRKDLPLGLRGKKYDLFGNIEQIAEFHRDEFLPMLQRNRRDLKRLFDEFLHFLDHNCFYGYVIFTMNKQKSLKLCDLYKNYFTSIRLERDDKLGINSFLVQPIQRMARYPLLLTQFINTFFKNRDIVMKPLIESCCRLEKRLRSLLTTTNESEIINDIVDCHEFNVYYQGKFRKVNEFQVLDLKLKRSYRSKVFIFDKCIIYTEIKGKNLLFHGRYPCEHIGISAKTKSFTLYYERRKQQECEFSADPIQIAAWLDLIRDMINNYANEERQKLQERYSRENDHLHRKAPSFSLYRDSNRFSSDSGIGNIWSMPKPDEETTSNRTTWYGAL
;
A
#
# COMPACT_ATOMS: atom_id res chain seq x y z
N MET A 1 -70.18 -21.17 -24.03
CA MET A 1 -70.20 -22.65 -24.14
C MET A 1 -69.13 -23.05 -25.13
N ALA A 2 -68.26 -24.04 -24.90
CA ALA A 2 -67.84 -24.71 -23.67
C ALA A 2 -66.47 -25.38 -23.98
N GLU A 3 -65.71 -25.82 -22.98
CA GLU A 3 -64.56 -26.71 -23.22
C GLU A 3 -65.00 -28.06 -23.86
N PRO A 4 -64.06 -28.89 -24.32
CA PRO A 4 -63.67 -29.96 -23.39
C PRO A 4 -62.17 -30.29 -23.37
N LYS A 5 -61.70 -30.65 -22.17
CA LYS A 5 -60.53 -31.51 -21.95
C LYS A 5 -60.89 -32.99 -22.13
N LYS A 6 -59.88 -33.83 -22.41
CA LYS A 6 -59.67 -35.23 -21.95
C LYS A 6 -58.25 -35.62 -22.37
N ASP A 7 -57.31 -36.09 -21.54
CA ASP A 7 -57.25 -37.05 -20.42
C ASP A 7 -56.76 -38.44 -20.86
N GLY A 8 -55.72 -38.94 -20.17
CA GLY A 8 -55.21 -40.32 -20.20
C GLY A 8 -54.11 -40.64 -21.22
N GLU A 9 -53.18 -41.59 -20.99
CA GLU A 9 -52.67 -42.19 -19.74
C GLU A 9 -51.43 -43.07 -20.03
N SER A 10 -50.80 -43.63 -18.99
CA SER A 10 -49.67 -44.59 -19.01
C SER A 10 -48.29 -44.01 -19.46
N SER A 11 -47.13 -44.11 -18.79
CA SER A 11 -46.57 -44.85 -17.64
C SER A 11 -45.41 -45.76 -18.08
N TYR A 12 -44.18 -45.41 -17.71
CA TYR A 12 -43.21 -46.37 -17.17
C TYR A 12 -42.14 -45.68 -16.30
N SER A 13 -41.83 -46.30 -15.17
CA SER A 13 -40.69 -46.09 -14.26
C SER A 13 -39.34 -46.40 -14.96
N GLN A 14 -38.12 -46.14 -14.47
CA GLN A 14 -37.48 -45.54 -13.28
C GLN A 14 -35.99 -45.27 -13.70
N SER A 15 -35.06 -44.63 -12.97
CA SER A 15 -34.99 -43.91 -11.68
C SER A 15 -33.64 -43.19 -11.61
N ASP A 16 -33.53 -42.03 -10.93
CA ASP A 16 -32.27 -41.52 -10.36
C ASP A 16 -32.56 -40.52 -9.21
N PRO A 17 -31.62 -40.25 -8.27
CA PRO A 17 -31.97 -39.87 -6.90
C PRO A 17 -32.18 -38.38 -6.67
N GLY A 18 -32.93 -38.07 -5.60
CA GLY A 18 -33.22 -36.70 -5.19
C GLY A 18 -31.98 -35.89 -4.77
N LEU A 19 -31.98 -34.61 -5.15
CA LEU A 19 -31.11 -33.57 -4.59
C LEU A 19 -31.66 -33.11 -3.23
N ASP A 20 -30.88 -33.29 -2.16
CA ASP A 20 -31.21 -32.76 -0.82
C ASP A 20 -31.28 -31.22 -0.83
N PRO A 21 -32.40 -30.61 -0.39
CA PRO A 21 -32.49 -29.16 -0.22
C PRO A 21 -31.64 -28.61 0.94
N GLU A 22 -31.21 -29.45 1.88
CA GLU A 22 -30.56 -29.03 3.13
C GLU A 22 -29.09 -28.56 2.97
N ARG A 23 -28.48 -28.76 1.79
CA ARG A 23 -27.10 -28.29 1.52
C ARG A 23 -27.00 -26.85 1.00
N GLN A 24 -28.10 -26.25 0.51
CA GLN A 24 -28.07 -24.84 0.10
C GLN A 24 -28.37 -23.88 1.25
N SER A 25 -29.24 -24.25 2.20
CA SER A 25 -29.51 -23.43 3.39
C SER A 25 -28.30 -23.31 4.32
N SER A 26 -27.40 -24.29 4.32
CA SER A 26 -26.22 -24.31 5.19
C SER A 26 -25.08 -23.39 4.70
N GLU A 27 -24.99 -23.07 3.41
CA GLU A 27 -24.02 -22.09 2.88
C GLU A 27 -24.49 -20.64 3.07
N GLU A 28 -25.80 -20.35 2.89
CA GLU A 28 -26.35 -19.01 3.15
C GLU A 28 -26.33 -18.64 4.65
N VAL A 29 -26.67 -19.59 5.53
CA VAL A 29 -26.67 -19.37 7.00
C VAL A 29 -25.26 -19.13 7.57
N LEU A 30 -24.20 -19.52 6.86
CA LEU A 30 -22.83 -19.18 7.24
C LEU A 30 -22.42 -17.76 6.83
N GLN A 31 -22.91 -17.23 5.70
CA GLN A 31 -22.60 -15.85 5.27
C GLN A 31 -23.41 -14.79 6.03
N GLU A 32 -24.68 -15.06 6.39
CA GLU A 32 -25.46 -14.09 7.18
C GLU A 32 -24.94 -13.90 8.62
N ARG A 33 -24.24 -14.91 9.16
CA ARG A 33 -23.79 -14.89 10.57
C ARG A 33 -22.60 -13.95 10.82
N GLU A 34 -21.87 -13.55 9.79
CA GLU A 34 -20.71 -12.65 9.91
C GLU A 34 -21.06 -11.14 9.79
N GLN A 35 -22.33 -10.79 9.52
CA GLN A 35 -22.74 -9.39 9.26
C GLN A 35 -23.47 -8.67 10.42
N ARG A 36 -23.48 -9.22 11.66
CA ARG A 36 -24.10 -8.51 12.79
C ARG A 36 -23.21 -7.40 13.37
N THR A 37 -23.60 -6.17 13.05
CA THR A 37 -23.19 -4.90 13.68
C THR A 37 -23.19 -4.98 15.21
N ILE A 38 -22.13 -4.48 15.85
CA ILE A 38 -22.10 -4.26 17.30
C ILE A 38 -22.24 -2.76 17.58
N VAL A 39 -23.39 -2.36 18.11
CA VAL A 39 -23.65 -1.03 18.66
C VAL A 39 -23.25 -1.03 20.14
N TYR A 40 -22.56 0.01 20.60
CA TYR A 40 -22.32 0.24 22.03
C TYR A 40 -22.99 1.55 22.47
N GLU A 41 -23.92 1.43 23.43
CA GLU A 41 -24.53 2.56 24.12
C GLU A 41 -23.60 3.13 25.19
N ALA A 42 -23.71 4.44 25.46
CA ALA A 42 -22.93 5.13 26.48
C ALA A 42 -23.75 5.30 27.78
N PRO A 43 -23.16 5.07 28.97
CA PRO A 43 -23.84 5.33 30.23
C PRO A 43 -23.80 6.83 30.60
N VAL A 44 -24.94 7.32 31.08
CA VAL A 44 -25.17 8.70 31.56
C VAL A 44 -24.56 8.90 32.96
N GLY A 45 -24.03 10.09 33.25
CA GLY A 45 -23.48 10.43 34.56
C GLY A 45 -24.51 10.98 35.56
N VAL A 46 -24.25 10.79 36.87
CA VAL A 46 -24.93 11.43 38.00
C VAL A 46 -23.89 11.79 39.09
N SER A 47 -24.16 12.85 39.86
CA SER A 47 -23.24 13.57 40.74
C SER A 47 -23.48 13.43 42.25
N THR A 48 -22.41 13.38 43.04
CA THR A 48 -22.24 13.83 44.47
C THR A 48 -20.72 13.98 44.78
N GLY A 49 -20.23 14.62 45.84
CA GLY A 49 -20.90 15.57 46.77
C GLY A 49 -20.24 15.65 48.17
N THR A 50 -19.38 16.66 48.44
CA THR A 50 -18.77 17.02 49.76
C THR A 50 -17.82 15.95 50.39
N ASP A 51 -16.90 16.19 51.34
CA ASP A 51 -16.63 17.32 52.26
C ASP A 51 -15.12 17.42 52.72
N THR A 52 -14.75 18.59 53.25
CA THR A 52 -13.62 19.08 54.10
C THR A 52 -12.33 18.29 54.50
N ARG A 53 -11.19 19.00 54.31
CA ARG A 53 -10.13 19.40 55.29
C ARG A 53 -8.80 18.64 55.57
N ASP A 54 -7.80 19.52 55.81
CA ASP A 54 -6.56 19.48 56.60
C ASP A 54 -5.21 18.90 56.08
N ASP A 55 -4.22 19.81 56.06
CA ASP A 55 -2.75 19.73 55.91
C ASP A 55 -2.06 19.05 57.15
N PRO A 56 -0.71 18.82 57.25
CA PRO A 56 0.41 19.42 56.49
C PRO A 56 1.61 18.51 56.06
N PHE A 57 2.48 19.08 55.22
CA PHE A 57 3.88 18.67 54.92
C PHE A 57 4.83 18.70 56.14
N PRO A 58 5.96 17.92 56.19
CA PRO A 58 7.25 18.29 55.53
C PRO A 58 8.23 17.09 55.25
N PRO A 59 9.53 17.28 54.92
CA PRO A 59 10.24 18.30 54.13
C PRO A 59 11.10 17.75 52.95
N ARG A 60 11.55 18.64 52.05
CA ARG A 60 12.51 18.34 50.95
C ARG A 60 13.95 18.09 51.43
N LYS A 61 14.70 17.19 50.76
CA LYS A 61 16.19 17.19 50.76
C LYS A 61 16.79 17.07 49.34
N LYS A 62 17.47 18.15 48.94
CA LYS A 62 18.59 18.36 47.98
C LYS A 62 18.82 17.35 46.83
N LYS A 63 18.70 17.86 45.58
CA LYS A 63 19.19 17.22 44.34
C LYS A 63 20.73 17.17 44.29
N LYS A 64 21.31 16.06 43.80
CA LYS A 64 22.64 16.03 43.17
C LYS A 64 22.47 15.86 41.65
N LYS A 65 23.35 16.48 40.85
CA LYS A 65 23.42 16.31 39.39
C LYS A 65 24.35 15.15 39.04
N VAL A 66 24.02 14.41 37.98
CA VAL A 66 24.90 13.46 37.26
C VAL A 66 24.73 13.76 35.75
N PRO A 67 25.75 13.58 34.88
CA PRO A 67 25.65 13.87 33.45
C PRO A 67 24.73 12.90 32.69
N PRO A 68 24.35 13.19 31.43
CA PRO A 68 23.44 12.34 30.67
C PRO A 68 24.15 11.11 30.10
N GLU A 69 23.69 9.92 30.50
CA GLU A 69 24.02 8.66 29.84
C GLU A 69 23.10 8.43 28.63
N VAL A 70 23.62 7.72 27.63
CA VAL A 70 22.89 7.33 26.41
C VAL A 70 21.78 6.35 26.83
N PRO A 71 20.55 6.45 26.29
CA PRO A 71 19.49 5.53 26.66
C PRO A 71 19.81 4.13 26.13
N GLU A 72 20.21 3.21 27.01
CA GLU A 72 20.19 1.77 26.72
C GLU A 72 18.75 1.35 26.40
N GLU A 73 18.58 0.55 25.35
CA GLU A 73 17.31 -0.09 25.02
C GLU A 73 16.99 -1.10 26.13
N VAL A 74 16.15 -0.70 27.09
CA VAL A 74 15.73 -1.58 28.18
C VAL A 74 14.85 -2.69 27.60
N GLU A 75 15.45 -3.87 27.38
CA GLU A 75 14.76 -5.11 27.03
C GLU A 75 13.69 -5.37 28.09
N ILE A 76 12.42 -5.38 27.68
CA ILE A 76 11.31 -5.55 28.62
C ILE A 76 11.23 -7.03 28.99
N GLU A 77 11.94 -7.43 30.04
CA GLU A 77 11.81 -8.75 30.64
C GLU A 77 10.35 -8.99 31.02
N LEU A 78 9.71 -9.84 30.22
CA LEU A 78 8.38 -10.36 30.46
C LEU A 78 8.43 -11.28 31.70
N ARG A 79 7.28 -11.46 32.34
CA ARG A 79 7.20 -12.32 33.51
C ARG A 79 6.92 -13.73 33.05
N ASP A 80 7.52 -14.71 33.72
CA ASP A 80 7.44 -16.15 33.46
C ASP A 80 6.00 -16.73 33.27
N LYS A 81 4.93 -16.01 33.63
CA LYS A 81 3.53 -16.34 33.30
C LYS A 81 2.99 -15.63 32.05
N SER A 82 3.32 -14.37 31.82
CA SER A 82 2.94 -13.65 30.60
C SER A 82 3.71 -14.19 29.39
N ASP A 83 4.99 -14.54 29.53
CA ASP A 83 5.76 -15.24 28.48
C ASP A 83 5.05 -16.50 27.99
N LYS A 84 4.66 -17.38 28.93
CA LYS A 84 4.00 -18.65 28.63
C LYS A 84 2.65 -18.48 27.92
N CYS A 85 2.01 -17.31 28.04
CA CYS A 85 0.77 -16.99 27.34
C CYS A 85 0.98 -16.24 26.00
N VAL A 86 2.10 -15.51 25.85
CA VAL A 86 2.35 -14.65 24.68
C VAL A 86 3.24 -15.33 23.65
N HIS A 87 4.22 -16.14 24.09
CA HIS A 87 5.09 -16.92 23.21
C HIS A 87 4.32 -17.83 22.23
N PRO A 88 3.19 -18.48 22.58
CA PRO A 88 2.39 -19.24 21.61
C PRO A 88 1.82 -18.38 20.48
N ILE A 89 1.42 -17.13 20.76
CA ILE A 89 0.86 -16.20 19.75
C ILE A 89 1.97 -15.70 18.82
N LEU A 90 3.16 -15.44 19.37
CA LEU A 90 4.35 -15.11 18.58
C LEU A 90 4.76 -16.28 17.67
N GLU A 91 4.78 -17.50 18.20
CA GLU A 91 5.13 -18.69 17.44
C GLU A 91 4.08 -18.98 16.35
N GLU A 92 2.79 -18.73 16.61
CA GLU A 92 1.73 -18.76 15.60
C GLU A 92 1.95 -17.68 14.51
N LEU A 93 2.25 -16.44 14.89
CA LEU A 93 2.53 -15.36 13.94
C LEU A 93 3.68 -15.74 12.99
N ILE A 94 4.79 -16.24 13.53
CA ILE A 94 5.98 -16.61 12.74
C ILE A 94 5.71 -17.87 11.91
N LYS A 95 5.16 -18.94 12.49
CA LYS A 95 4.87 -20.18 11.75
C LYS A 95 3.85 -19.95 10.63
N THR A 96 2.85 -19.09 10.84
CA THR A 96 1.90 -18.72 9.79
C THR A 96 2.49 -17.75 8.77
N GLU A 97 3.55 -17.01 9.10
CA GLU A 97 4.33 -16.21 8.15
C GLU A 97 5.20 -17.11 7.27
N GLU A 98 5.93 -18.05 7.85
CA GLU A 98 6.73 -19.06 7.12
C GLU A 98 5.85 -19.86 6.15
N ALA A 99 4.68 -20.31 6.61
CA ALA A 99 3.70 -20.97 5.76
C ALA A 99 3.17 -20.05 4.64
N TYR A 100 2.92 -18.77 4.92
CA TYR A 100 2.47 -17.80 3.92
C TYR A 100 3.53 -17.53 2.84
N VAL A 101 4.78 -17.28 3.23
CA VAL A 101 5.91 -17.10 2.30
C VAL A 101 6.09 -18.35 1.44
N ASN A 102 6.14 -19.54 2.03
CA ASN A 102 6.29 -20.80 1.30
C ASN A 102 5.13 -21.05 0.32
N ASN A 103 3.88 -20.77 0.72
CA ASN A 103 2.71 -20.88 -0.15
C ASN A 103 2.76 -19.87 -1.31
N LEU A 104 3.21 -18.63 -1.05
CA LEU A 104 3.37 -17.63 -2.10
C LEU A 104 4.42 -18.07 -3.13
N TYR A 105 5.61 -18.48 -2.71
CA TYR A 105 6.66 -18.92 -3.64
C TYR A 105 6.25 -20.19 -4.41
N THR A 106 5.65 -21.16 -3.74
CA THR A 106 5.12 -22.37 -4.38
C THR A 106 4.05 -22.03 -5.42
N GLY A 107 3.17 -21.07 -5.13
CA GLY A 107 2.17 -20.56 -6.08
C GLY A 107 2.78 -19.79 -7.25
N ILE A 108 3.76 -18.93 -7.00
CA ILE A 108 4.51 -18.19 -8.05
C ILE A 108 5.26 -19.15 -8.96
N GLU A 109 5.89 -20.20 -8.44
CA GLU A 109 6.57 -21.21 -9.26
C GLU A 109 5.57 -22.07 -10.05
N ASN A 110 4.49 -22.52 -9.42
CA ASN A 110 3.47 -23.34 -10.08
C ASN A 110 2.76 -22.58 -11.21
N TYR A 111 2.30 -21.36 -10.93
CA TYR A 111 1.50 -20.58 -11.87
C TYR A 111 2.34 -19.65 -12.77
N GLY A 112 3.55 -19.24 -12.35
CA GLY A 112 4.45 -18.42 -13.16
C GLY A 112 5.07 -19.17 -14.33
N ASN A 113 5.40 -20.46 -14.15
CA ASN A 113 5.92 -21.31 -15.22
C ASN A 113 4.93 -21.53 -16.38
N ILE A 114 3.62 -21.31 -16.15
CA ILE A 114 2.58 -21.37 -17.19
C ILE A 114 2.90 -20.40 -18.34
N PHE A 115 3.45 -19.22 -18.04
CA PHE A 115 3.76 -18.20 -19.03
C PHE A 115 4.91 -18.57 -19.99
N GLN A 116 5.65 -19.64 -19.69
CA GLN A 116 6.71 -20.19 -20.54
C GLN A 116 6.23 -21.36 -21.42
N ARG A 117 5.01 -21.87 -21.20
CA ARG A 117 4.47 -23.02 -21.94
C ARG A 117 4.08 -22.66 -23.37
N LYS A 118 4.27 -23.61 -24.29
CA LYS A 118 3.87 -23.48 -25.70
C LYS A 118 2.36 -23.44 -25.90
N ASP A 119 1.59 -24.06 -24.99
CA ASP A 119 0.13 -24.13 -25.00
C ASP A 119 -0.56 -22.87 -24.46
N LEU A 120 0.19 -21.86 -24.00
CA LEU A 120 -0.36 -20.64 -23.43
C LEU A 120 -1.24 -19.89 -24.45
N PRO A 121 -2.54 -19.64 -24.14
CA PRO A 121 -3.44 -18.87 -24.98
C PRO A 121 -2.84 -17.52 -25.39
N LEU A 122 -2.98 -17.14 -26.67
CA LEU A 122 -2.38 -15.92 -27.22
C LEU A 122 -2.76 -14.67 -26.42
N GLY A 123 -4.00 -14.57 -25.95
CA GLY A 123 -4.48 -13.43 -25.15
C GLY A 123 -4.03 -13.40 -23.68
N LEU A 124 -3.29 -14.42 -23.21
CA LEU A 124 -2.55 -14.41 -21.94
C LEU A 124 -1.06 -14.06 -22.12
N ARG A 125 -0.50 -14.14 -23.32
CA ARG A 125 0.92 -13.77 -23.56
C ARG A 125 1.16 -12.31 -23.17
N GLY A 126 2.21 -12.08 -22.39
CA GLY A 126 2.55 -10.76 -21.83
C GLY A 126 1.72 -10.31 -20.62
N LYS A 127 0.59 -10.96 -20.30
CA LYS A 127 -0.32 -10.55 -19.21
C LYS A 127 0.02 -11.12 -17.83
N LYS A 128 1.29 -11.47 -17.59
CA LYS A 128 1.75 -11.97 -16.28
C LYS A 128 1.44 -10.97 -15.16
N TYR A 129 1.71 -9.69 -15.39
CA TYR A 129 1.43 -8.61 -14.43
C TYR A 129 -0.07 -8.31 -14.28
N ASP A 130 -0.89 -8.45 -15.32
CA ASP A 130 -2.35 -8.28 -15.17
C ASP A 130 -2.96 -9.42 -14.33
N LEU A 131 -2.42 -10.64 -14.44
CA LEU A 131 -2.89 -11.81 -13.69
C LEU A 131 -2.38 -11.82 -12.24
N PHE A 132 -1.08 -11.63 -12.00
CA PHE A 132 -0.48 -11.74 -10.66
C PHE A 132 -0.29 -10.40 -9.95
N GLY A 133 -0.51 -9.26 -10.63
CA GLY A 133 -0.21 -7.94 -10.09
C GLY A 133 1.25 -7.83 -9.66
N ASN A 134 1.45 -7.38 -8.43
CA ASN A 134 2.73 -7.25 -7.75
C ASN A 134 2.97 -8.33 -6.67
N ILE A 135 2.33 -9.51 -6.77
CA ILE A 135 2.47 -10.58 -5.76
C ILE A 135 3.93 -11.03 -5.55
N GLU A 136 4.76 -10.97 -6.59
CA GLU A 136 6.19 -11.29 -6.51
C GLU A 136 6.95 -10.32 -5.59
N GLN A 137 6.61 -9.02 -5.63
CA GLN A 137 7.19 -8.00 -4.74
C GLN A 137 6.71 -8.18 -3.29
N ILE A 138 5.47 -8.64 -3.10
CA ILE A 138 4.96 -8.99 -1.75
C ILE A 138 5.72 -10.21 -1.22
N ALA A 139 5.88 -11.26 -2.03
CA ALA A 139 6.61 -12.46 -1.63
C ALA A 139 8.08 -12.16 -1.28
N GLU A 140 8.75 -11.32 -2.08
CA GLU A 140 10.13 -10.87 -1.87
C GLU A 140 10.28 -10.10 -0.55
N PHE A 141 9.47 -9.05 -0.34
CA PHE A 141 9.46 -8.29 0.93
C PHE A 141 9.21 -9.19 2.15
N HIS A 142 8.26 -10.13 2.04
CA HIS A 142 7.93 -11.02 3.14
C HIS A 142 9.05 -12.04 3.45
N ARG A 143 9.77 -12.53 2.43
CA ARG A 143 10.91 -13.44 2.59
C ARG A 143 12.17 -12.77 3.12
N ASP A 144 12.53 -11.61 2.56
CA ASP A 144 13.87 -11.02 2.74
C ASP A 144 13.95 -10.03 3.90
N GLU A 145 12.85 -9.34 4.20
CA GLU A 145 12.82 -8.28 5.23
C GLU A 145 11.91 -8.66 6.42
N PHE A 146 10.64 -9.01 6.15
CA PHE A 146 9.65 -9.13 7.22
C PHE A 146 9.79 -10.39 8.07
N LEU A 147 9.88 -11.58 7.46
CA LEU A 147 10.07 -12.83 8.20
C LEU A 147 11.40 -12.86 8.98
N PRO A 148 12.56 -12.44 8.43
CA PRO A 148 13.81 -12.33 9.18
C PRO A 148 13.73 -11.35 10.36
N MET A 149 13.01 -10.22 10.22
CA MET A 149 12.77 -9.31 11.33
C MET A 149 11.97 -9.98 12.46
N LEU A 150 10.87 -10.68 12.15
CA LEU A 150 10.09 -11.41 13.14
C LEU A 150 10.91 -12.50 13.84
N GLN A 151 11.75 -13.23 13.10
CA GLN A 151 12.62 -14.27 13.66
C GLN A 151 13.75 -13.68 14.52
N ARG A 152 14.33 -12.54 14.14
CA ARG A 152 15.36 -11.83 14.92
C ARG A 152 14.81 -11.31 16.24
N ASN A 153 13.64 -10.69 16.21
CA ASN A 153 13.03 -10.02 17.36
C ASN A 153 12.19 -10.96 18.24
N ARG A 154 12.41 -12.29 18.15
CA ARG A 154 11.67 -13.31 18.92
C ARG A 154 11.69 -13.12 20.45
N ARG A 155 12.69 -12.40 20.99
CA ARG A 155 12.86 -12.17 22.44
C ARG A 155 12.39 -10.80 22.91
N ASP A 156 12.38 -9.80 22.04
CA ASP A 156 11.92 -8.45 22.34
C ASP A 156 10.68 -8.10 21.50
N LEU A 157 9.51 -8.29 22.14
CA LEU A 157 8.22 -7.96 21.54
C LEU A 157 8.03 -6.45 21.31
N LYS A 158 8.64 -5.58 22.13
CA LYS A 158 8.48 -4.13 21.96
C LYS A 158 9.21 -3.71 20.68
N ARG A 159 10.45 -4.16 20.51
CA ARG A 159 11.22 -3.96 19.29
C ARG A 159 10.54 -4.56 18.07
N LEU A 160 9.96 -5.77 18.19
CA LEU A 160 9.16 -6.37 17.12
C LEU A 160 8.00 -5.48 16.69
N PHE A 161 7.23 -4.92 17.63
CA PHE A 161 6.11 -4.04 17.30
C PHE A 161 6.56 -2.69 16.73
N ASP A 162 7.65 -2.11 17.25
CA ASP A 162 8.21 -0.85 16.76
C ASP A 162 8.83 -0.99 15.36
N GLU A 163 9.56 -2.09 15.07
CA GLU A 163 10.11 -2.38 13.73
C GLU A 163 8.99 -2.72 12.71
N PHE A 164 7.93 -3.44 13.12
CA PHE A 164 6.75 -3.64 12.25
C PHE A 164 6.05 -2.29 11.96
N LEU A 165 5.89 -1.41 12.96
CA LEU A 165 5.33 -0.07 12.74
C LEU A 165 6.21 0.75 11.77
N HIS A 166 7.53 0.63 11.88
CA HIS A 166 8.48 1.25 10.95
C HIS A 166 8.26 0.80 9.49
N PHE A 167 8.09 -0.49 9.22
CA PHE A 167 7.78 -1.00 7.86
C PHE A 167 6.45 -0.47 7.30
N LEU A 168 5.44 -0.24 8.15
CA LEU A 168 4.16 0.34 7.73
C LEU A 168 4.29 1.81 7.35
N ASP A 169 5.04 2.58 8.13
CA ASP A 169 5.24 4.01 7.87
C ASP A 169 6.18 4.26 6.68
N HIS A 170 7.12 3.35 6.42
CA HIS A 170 7.94 3.33 5.19
C HIS A 170 7.19 2.77 3.98
N ASN A 171 5.91 2.38 4.13
CA ASN A 171 5.01 1.93 3.08
C ASN A 171 5.37 0.59 2.44
N CYS A 172 6.14 -0.28 3.11
CA CYS A 172 6.47 -1.61 2.58
C CYS A 172 5.21 -2.46 2.34
N PHE A 173 4.21 -2.33 3.22
CA PHE A 173 2.90 -2.96 3.05
C PHE A 173 1.96 -2.25 2.04
N TYR A 174 2.35 -1.14 1.42
CA TYR A 174 1.52 -0.50 0.38
C TYR A 174 1.35 -1.40 -0.86
N GLY A 175 2.21 -2.40 -1.04
CA GLY A 175 2.05 -3.45 -2.05
C GLY A 175 0.67 -4.15 -1.99
N TYR A 176 0.06 -4.32 -0.82
CA TYR A 176 -1.27 -4.92 -0.67
C TYR A 176 -2.40 -4.05 -1.28
N VAL A 177 -2.25 -2.72 -1.24
CA VAL A 177 -3.17 -1.77 -1.88
C VAL A 177 -3.07 -1.90 -3.40
N ILE A 178 -1.85 -1.91 -3.95
CA ILE A 178 -1.61 -2.09 -5.40
C ILE A 178 -2.18 -3.44 -5.88
N PHE A 179 -1.98 -4.51 -5.10
CA PHE A 179 -2.50 -5.83 -5.42
C PHE A 179 -4.03 -5.84 -5.49
N THR A 180 -4.68 -5.19 -4.52
CA THR A 180 -6.15 -5.09 -4.47
C THR A 180 -6.73 -4.23 -5.60
N MET A 181 -6.02 -3.17 -6.00
CA MET A 181 -6.35 -2.41 -7.23
C MET A 181 -6.21 -3.24 -8.52
N ASN A 182 -5.44 -4.34 -8.53
CA ASN A 182 -5.31 -5.20 -9.72
C ASN A 182 -6.27 -6.41 -9.70
N LYS A 183 -6.79 -6.78 -8.53
CA LYS A 183 -7.69 -7.93 -8.28
C LYS A 183 -8.77 -8.14 -9.34
N GLN A 184 -9.51 -7.09 -9.70
CA GLN A 184 -10.62 -7.20 -10.67
C GLN A 184 -10.15 -7.51 -12.10
N LYS A 185 -8.95 -7.08 -12.51
CA LYS A 185 -8.35 -7.45 -13.81
C LYS A 185 -7.92 -8.92 -13.79
N SER A 186 -7.28 -9.34 -12.70
CA SER A 186 -6.86 -10.72 -12.48
C SER A 186 -8.05 -11.69 -12.54
N LEU A 187 -9.12 -11.42 -11.80
CA LEU A 187 -10.35 -12.23 -11.83
C LEU A 187 -10.98 -12.31 -13.23
N LYS A 188 -11.08 -11.19 -13.96
CA LYS A 188 -11.57 -11.17 -15.35
C LYS A 188 -10.73 -12.04 -16.29
N LEU A 189 -9.41 -12.12 -16.08
CA LEU A 189 -8.54 -13.04 -16.85
C LEU A 189 -8.73 -14.49 -16.42
N CYS A 190 -8.88 -14.78 -15.13
CA CYS A 190 -9.20 -16.13 -14.62
C CYS A 190 -10.52 -16.64 -15.22
N ASP A 191 -11.55 -15.81 -15.29
CA ASP A 191 -12.86 -16.20 -15.84
C ASP A 191 -12.80 -16.38 -17.37
N LEU A 192 -12.14 -15.47 -18.10
CA LEU A 192 -12.00 -15.55 -19.56
C LEU A 192 -11.23 -16.81 -20.02
N TYR A 193 -10.27 -17.27 -19.22
CA TYR A 193 -9.45 -18.46 -19.52
C TYR A 193 -9.70 -19.62 -18.54
N LYS A 194 -10.90 -19.67 -17.94
CA LYS A 194 -11.29 -20.65 -16.91
C LYS A 194 -11.00 -22.11 -17.33
N ASN A 195 -11.22 -22.45 -18.59
CA ASN A 195 -10.96 -23.81 -19.11
C ASN A 195 -9.46 -24.16 -19.06
N TYR A 196 -8.58 -23.22 -19.40
CA TYR A 196 -7.12 -23.40 -19.36
C TYR A 196 -6.60 -23.48 -17.93
N PHE A 197 -7.07 -22.61 -17.04
CA PHE A 197 -6.72 -22.72 -15.61
C PHE A 197 -7.28 -24.02 -14.99
N THR A 198 -8.43 -24.52 -15.47
CA THR A 198 -8.96 -25.82 -15.02
C THR A 198 -8.10 -26.99 -15.49
N SER A 199 -7.59 -26.99 -16.72
CA SER A 199 -6.68 -28.06 -17.19
C SER A 199 -5.35 -28.05 -16.46
N ILE A 200 -4.74 -26.87 -16.23
CA ILE A 200 -3.51 -26.75 -15.45
C ILE A 200 -3.72 -27.20 -13.99
N ARG A 201 -4.87 -26.85 -13.38
CA ARG A 201 -5.23 -27.28 -12.03
C ARG A 201 -5.27 -28.80 -11.91
N LEU A 202 -5.86 -29.49 -12.89
CA LEU A 202 -5.91 -30.96 -12.95
C LEU A 202 -4.53 -31.58 -13.20
N GLU A 203 -3.71 -30.98 -14.08
CA GLU A 203 -2.32 -31.42 -14.35
C GLU A 203 -1.42 -31.31 -13.11
N ARG A 204 -1.72 -30.37 -12.19
CA ARG A 204 -0.94 -30.07 -10.99
C ARG A 204 -1.48 -30.67 -9.68
N ASP A 205 -2.60 -31.40 -9.72
CA ASP A 205 -3.38 -31.84 -8.53
C ASP A 205 -3.67 -30.72 -7.51
N ASP A 206 -3.85 -29.48 -7.98
CA ASP A 206 -4.19 -28.36 -7.11
C ASP A 206 -5.70 -28.38 -6.79
N LYS A 207 -6.04 -28.73 -5.55
CA LYS A 207 -7.43 -28.85 -5.10
C LYS A 207 -8.17 -27.52 -5.02
N LEU A 208 -7.45 -26.40 -4.90
CA LEU A 208 -8.03 -25.07 -4.64
C LEU A 208 -7.95 -24.16 -5.88
N GLY A 209 -6.91 -24.29 -6.70
CA GLY A 209 -6.73 -23.58 -7.95
C GLY A 209 -6.32 -22.11 -7.81
N ILE A 210 -6.05 -21.47 -8.96
CA ILE A 210 -5.42 -20.14 -9.05
C ILE A 210 -6.13 -19.05 -8.23
N ASN A 211 -7.46 -19.08 -8.16
CA ASN A 211 -8.23 -18.08 -7.41
C ASN A 211 -7.95 -18.16 -5.89
N SER A 212 -7.65 -19.34 -5.35
CA SER A 212 -7.26 -19.47 -3.93
C SER A 212 -5.90 -18.83 -3.67
N PHE A 213 -4.92 -19.08 -4.54
CA PHE A 213 -3.60 -18.46 -4.49
C PHE A 213 -3.68 -16.92 -4.55
N LEU A 214 -4.47 -16.37 -5.49
CA LEU A 214 -4.66 -14.91 -5.64
C LEU A 214 -5.36 -14.25 -4.44
N VAL A 215 -6.07 -15.02 -3.61
CA VAL A 215 -6.75 -14.50 -2.41
C VAL A 215 -5.84 -14.51 -1.17
N GLN A 216 -4.72 -15.25 -1.18
CA GLN A 216 -3.81 -15.36 -0.02
C GLN A 216 -3.30 -14.01 0.51
N PRO A 217 -2.85 -13.02 -0.31
CA PRO A 217 -2.38 -11.74 0.22
C PRO A 217 -3.47 -10.95 0.92
N ILE A 218 -4.69 -10.96 0.37
CA ILE A 218 -5.85 -10.27 0.95
C ILE A 218 -6.19 -10.90 2.30
N GLN A 219 -6.18 -12.23 2.39
CA GLN A 219 -6.38 -12.95 3.65
C GLN A 219 -5.27 -12.64 4.66
N ARG A 220 -3.98 -12.65 4.29
CA ARG A 220 -2.88 -12.37 5.21
C ARG A 220 -2.99 -10.96 5.80
N MET A 221 -3.28 -9.96 4.97
CA MET A 221 -3.46 -8.57 5.41
C MET A 221 -4.58 -8.43 6.48
N ALA A 222 -5.66 -9.21 6.34
CA ALA A 222 -6.74 -9.25 7.33
C ALA A 222 -6.38 -10.00 8.63
N ARG A 223 -5.35 -10.86 8.64
CA ARG A 223 -4.95 -11.64 9.82
C ARG A 223 -4.09 -10.85 10.81
N TYR A 224 -3.22 -9.93 10.36
CA TYR A 224 -2.34 -9.19 11.28
C TYR A 224 -3.09 -8.41 12.37
N PRO A 225 -4.17 -7.64 12.09
CA PRO A 225 -4.94 -6.97 13.14
C PRO A 225 -5.56 -7.94 14.15
N LEU A 226 -5.94 -9.15 13.72
CA LEU A 226 -6.55 -10.17 14.59
C LEU A 226 -5.51 -10.75 15.55
N LEU A 227 -4.32 -11.10 15.06
CA LEU A 227 -3.20 -11.57 15.90
C LEU A 227 -2.79 -10.49 16.91
N LEU A 228 -2.67 -9.23 16.48
CA LEU A 228 -2.38 -8.12 17.40
C LEU A 228 -3.50 -7.87 18.43
N THR A 229 -4.76 -8.08 18.06
CA THR A 229 -5.87 -8.05 19.02
C THR A 229 -5.72 -9.15 20.08
N GLN A 230 -5.22 -10.34 19.72
CA GLN A 230 -4.93 -11.41 20.68
C GLN A 230 -3.78 -11.01 21.62
N PHE A 231 -2.67 -10.47 21.11
CA PHE A 231 -1.58 -9.90 21.92
C PHE A 231 -2.12 -8.87 22.93
N ILE A 232 -2.83 -7.84 22.45
CA ILE A 232 -3.46 -6.79 23.28
C ILE A 232 -4.35 -7.39 24.37
N ASN A 233 -5.19 -8.38 24.03
CA ASN A 233 -6.05 -9.06 25.00
C ASN A 233 -5.27 -9.88 26.04
N THR A 234 -4.15 -10.51 25.68
CA THR A 234 -3.30 -11.22 26.65
C THR A 234 -2.54 -10.27 27.58
N PHE A 235 -2.04 -9.14 27.08
CA PHE A 235 -1.42 -8.11 27.90
C PHE A 235 -2.45 -7.45 28.85
N PHE A 236 -3.67 -7.19 28.39
CA PHE A 236 -4.73 -6.63 29.23
C PHE A 236 -5.31 -7.59 30.28
N LYS A 237 -5.06 -8.90 30.18
CA LYS A 237 -5.33 -9.88 31.24
C LYS A 237 -4.22 -9.93 32.29
N ASN A 238 -2.98 -9.61 31.91
CA ASN A 238 -1.80 -9.62 32.77
C ASN A 238 -1.26 -8.19 32.97
N ARG A 239 -2.06 -7.31 33.59
CA ARG A 239 -1.77 -5.87 33.71
C ARG A 239 -0.73 -5.53 34.79
N ASP A 240 0.54 -5.71 34.45
CA ASP A 240 1.64 -5.11 35.21
C ASP A 240 2.04 -3.74 34.63
N ILE A 241 2.52 -2.81 35.47
CA ILE A 241 2.90 -1.45 35.04
C ILE A 241 4.00 -1.47 33.97
N VAL A 242 4.90 -2.46 34.04
CA VAL A 242 5.99 -2.72 33.08
C VAL A 242 5.48 -2.96 31.66
N MET A 243 4.26 -3.51 31.50
CA MET A 243 3.67 -3.82 30.20
C MET A 243 3.11 -2.59 29.46
N LYS A 244 3.00 -1.41 30.11
CA LYS A 244 2.36 -0.24 29.50
C LYS A 244 2.99 0.20 28.17
N PRO A 245 4.32 0.33 28.02
CA PRO A 245 4.93 0.72 26.75
C PRO A 245 4.72 -0.33 25.65
N LEU A 246 4.72 -1.62 26.02
CA LEU A 246 4.48 -2.74 25.11
C LEU A 246 3.05 -2.74 24.58
N ILE A 247 2.06 -2.54 25.47
CA ILE A 247 0.64 -2.39 25.10
C ILE A 247 0.45 -1.17 24.20
N GLU A 248 1.09 -0.04 24.52
CA GLU A 248 0.98 1.19 23.71
C GLU A 248 1.53 0.99 22.29
N SER A 249 2.72 0.41 22.14
CA SER A 249 3.30 0.09 20.83
C SER A 249 2.41 -0.88 20.04
N CYS A 250 1.96 -1.97 20.67
CA CYS A 250 1.06 -2.94 20.04
C CYS A 250 -0.28 -2.32 19.59
N CYS A 251 -0.88 -1.44 20.40
CA CYS A 251 -2.11 -0.72 20.05
C CYS A 251 -1.90 0.29 18.92
N ARG A 252 -0.74 0.99 18.87
CA ARG A 252 -0.40 1.90 17.77
C ARG A 252 -0.23 1.12 16.45
N LEU A 253 0.49 0.01 16.49
CA LEU A 253 0.68 -0.91 15.38
C LEU A 253 -0.66 -1.48 14.86
N GLU A 254 -1.51 -1.98 15.76
CA GLU A 254 -2.83 -2.52 15.43
C GLU A 254 -3.71 -1.47 14.73
N LYS A 255 -3.79 -0.26 15.30
CA LYS A 255 -4.55 0.85 14.71
C LYS A 255 -4.03 1.23 13.32
N ARG A 256 -2.70 1.21 13.12
CA ARG A 256 -2.07 1.50 11.83
C ARG A 256 -2.40 0.44 10.78
N LEU A 257 -2.34 -0.84 11.16
CA LEU A 257 -2.72 -1.97 10.29
C LEU A 257 -4.21 -1.97 9.95
N ARG A 258 -5.10 -1.68 10.92
CA ARG A 258 -6.54 -1.51 10.62
C ARG A 258 -6.78 -0.39 9.63
N SER A 259 -6.12 0.75 9.80
CA SER A 259 -6.20 1.87 8.86
C SER A 259 -5.75 1.45 7.45
N LEU A 260 -4.62 0.73 7.34
CA LEU A 260 -4.14 0.22 6.06
C LEU A 260 -5.08 -0.82 5.44
N LEU A 261 -5.66 -1.73 6.23
CA LEU A 261 -6.66 -2.70 5.76
C LEU A 261 -7.93 -1.99 5.23
N THR A 262 -8.40 -0.95 5.93
CA THR A 262 -9.50 -0.11 5.45
C THR A 262 -9.14 0.57 4.12
N THR A 263 -7.97 1.20 4.00
CA THR A 263 -7.48 1.78 2.72
C THR A 263 -7.33 0.71 1.62
N THR A 264 -6.94 -0.52 1.97
CA THR A 264 -6.81 -1.64 1.03
C THR A 264 -8.18 -2.04 0.48
N ASN A 265 -9.18 -2.22 1.35
CA ASN A 265 -10.55 -2.53 0.94
C ASN A 265 -11.17 -1.37 0.14
N GLU A 266 -10.96 -0.12 0.56
CA GLU A 266 -11.37 1.09 -0.16
C GLU A 266 -10.78 1.17 -1.57
N SER A 267 -9.56 0.63 -1.79
CA SER A 267 -8.92 0.65 -3.11
C SER A 267 -9.59 -0.25 -4.14
N GLU A 268 -10.40 -1.24 -3.74
CA GLU A 268 -11.15 -2.08 -4.69
C GLU A 268 -12.15 -1.26 -5.50
N ILE A 269 -12.71 -0.19 -4.91
CA ILE A 269 -13.71 0.72 -5.51
C ILE A 269 -13.14 1.47 -6.74
N ILE A 270 -11.83 1.56 -6.89
CA ILE A 270 -11.18 2.14 -8.08
C ILE A 270 -11.52 1.36 -9.35
N ASN A 271 -11.82 0.05 -9.23
CA ASN A 271 -12.19 -0.79 -10.37
C ASN A 271 -13.61 -0.51 -10.90
N ASP A 272 -14.44 0.21 -10.15
CA ASP A 272 -15.78 0.64 -10.57
C ASP A 272 -15.72 1.89 -11.48
N ILE A 273 -14.54 2.51 -11.63
CA ILE A 273 -14.35 3.71 -12.45
C ILE A 273 -14.31 3.32 -13.94
N VAL A 274 -15.25 3.90 -14.70
CA VAL A 274 -15.41 3.74 -16.14
C VAL A 274 -14.87 4.97 -16.87
N ASP A 275 -14.46 4.78 -18.13
CA ASP A 275 -13.93 5.82 -19.03
C ASP A 275 -12.58 6.45 -18.61
N CYS A 276 -11.73 5.71 -17.90
CA CYS A 276 -10.33 6.08 -17.60
C CYS A 276 -9.39 6.10 -18.85
N HIS A 277 -9.89 6.47 -20.02
CA HIS A 277 -9.11 6.48 -21.27
C HIS A 277 -8.05 7.60 -21.32
N GLU A 278 -8.22 8.66 -20.53
CA GLU A 278 -7.32 9.82 -20.52
C GLU A 278 -6.09 9.66 -19.60
N PHE A 279 -6.13 8.77 -18.60
CA PHE A 279 -5.02 8.59 -17.67
C PHE A 279 -5.03 7.22 -16.99
N ASN A 280 -3.83 6.73 -16.67
CA ASN A 280 -3.65 5.50 -15.90
C ASN A 280 -3.60 5.83 -14.40
N VAL A 281 -4.50 5.21 -13.63
CA VAL A 281 -4.68 5.44 -12.18
C VAL A 281 -3.45 5.01 -11.35
N TYR A 282 -2.72 3.99 -11.79
CA TYR A 282 -1.54 3.48 -11.08
C TYR A 282 -0.35 4.46 -11.10
N TYR A 283 -0.32 5.44 -12.01
CA TYR A 283 0.71 6.49 -12.03
C TYR A 283 0.39 7.73 -11.18
N GLN A 284 -0.75 7.76 -10.47
CA GLN A 284 -1.20 8.93 -9.71
C GLN A 284 -0.57 9.08 -8.31
N GLY A 285 0.42 8.24 -7.98
CA GLY A 285 1.01 8.16 -6.63
C GLY A 285 0.25 7.20 -5.72
N LYS A 286 0.53 7.18 -4.42
CA LYS A 286 -0.15 6.27 -3.50
C LYS A 286 -1.58 6.71 -3.29
N PHE A 287 -2.53 5.78 -3.35
CA PHE A 287 -3.90 5.99 -2.94
C PHE A 287 -3.96 6.11 -1.42
N ARG A 288 -4.68 7.14 -0.93
CA ARG A 288 -4.84 7.39 0.51
C ARG A 288 -6.24 7.05 1.00
N LYS A 289 -7.27 7.49 0.28
CA LYS A 289 -8.67 7.49 0.76
C LYS A 289 -9.68 7.61 -0.38
N VAL A 290 -10.85 7.00 -0.22
CA VAL A 290 -12.06 7.32 -1.00
C VAL A 290 -13.22 7.63 -0.07
N ASN A 291 -14.01 8.66 -0.40
CA ASN A 291 -15.23 8.99 0.32
C ASN A 291 -16.30 9.50 -0.65
N GLU A 292 -17.56 9.43 -0.22
CA GLU A 292 -18.70 10.00 -0.93
C GLU A 292 -18.92 11.47 -0.51
N PHE A 293 -19.18 12.32 -1.50
CA PHE A 293 -19.47 13.75 -1.33
C PHE A 293 -20.66 14.15 -2.21
N GLN A 294 -21.39 15.18 -1.78
CA GLN A 294 -22.26 15.93 -2.67
C GLN A 294 -21.41 16.98 -3.38
N VAL A 295 -21.27 16.87 -4.69
CA VAL A 295 -20.43 17.75 -5.51
C VAL A 295 -21.30 18.71 -6.29
N LEU A 296 -21.14 20.00 -6.01
CA LEU A 296 -21.65 21.08 -6.83
C LEU A 296 -20.58 21.50 -7.83
N ASP A 297 -20.75 21.13 -9.10
CA ASP A 297 -19.93 21.60 -10.20
C ASP A 297 -20.44 22.98 -10.65
N LEU A 298 -19.65 24.02 -10.43
CA LEU A 298 -20.03 25.40 -10.74
C LEU A 298 -19.99 25.72 -12.24
N LYS A 299 -19.28 24.92 -13.05
CA LYS A 299 -19.26 25.05 -14.53
C LYS A 299 -20.54 24.48 -15.13
N LEU A 300 -20.91 23.27 -14.69
CA LEU A 300 -22.12 22.57 -15.13
C LEU A 300 -23.38 23.06 -14.42
N LYS A 301 -23.23 23.88 -13.36
CA LYS A 301 -24.31 24.35 -12.46
C LYS A 301 -25.18 23.21 -11.94
N ARG A 302 -24.56 22.05 -11.68
CA ARG A 302 -25.23 20.80 -11.34
C ARG A 302 -24.65 20.21 -10.06
N SER A 303 -25.53 19.75 -9.18
CA SER A 303 -25.18 18.95 -8.00
C SER A 303 -25.38 17.47 -8.29
N TYR A 304 -24.45 16.61 -7.83
CA TYR A 304 -24.55 15.16 -7.93
C TYR A 304 -23.75 14.46 -6.81
N ARG A 305 -24.13 13.21 -6.50
CA ARG A 305 -23.34 12.35 -5.61
C ARG A 305 -22.10 11.86 -6.35
N SER A 306 -20.95 12.01 -5.70
CA SER A 306 -19.66 11.68 -6.27
C SER A 306 -18.80 10.88 -5.30
N LYS A 307 -18.10 9.87 -5.82
CA LYS A 307 -16.97 9.27 -5.10
C LYS A 307 -15.72 10.03 -5.48
N VAL A 308 -15.05 10.55 -4.45
CA VAL A 308 -13.82 11.31 -4.57
C VAL A 308 -12.68 10.46 -4.03
N PHE A 309 -11.63 10.34 -4.82
CA PHE A 309 -10.43 9.56 -4.54
C PHE A 309 -9.25 10.51 -4.39
N ILE A 310 -8.46 10.36 -3.33
CA ILE A 310 -7.22 11.13 -3.14
C ILE A 310 -5.99 10.22 -3.25
N PHE A 311 -5.06 10.66 -4.09
CA PHE A 311 -3.75 10.07 -4.31
C PHE A 311 -2.66 11.10 -3.99
N ASP A 312 -1.42 10.68 -3.76
CA ASP A 312 -0.30 11.60 -3.47
C ASP A 312 -0.12 12.71 -4.52
N LYS A 313 -0.43 12.47 -5.80
CA LYS A 313 -0.21 13.44 -6.88
C LYS A 313 -1.47 14.11 -7.41
N CYS A 314 -2.67 13.64 -7.05
CA CYS A 314 -3.92 14.25 -7.48
C CYS A 314 -5.15 13.78 -6.70
N ILE A 315 -6.21 14.58 -6.78
CA ILE A 315 -7.57 14.20 -6.41
C ILE A 315 -8.37 13.91 -7.68
N ILE A 316 -9.16 12.84 -7.67
CA ILE A 316 -10.04 12.43 -8.78
C ILE A 316 -11.47 12.40 -8.25
N TYR A 317 -12.44 12.91 -9.03
CA TYR A 317 -13.85 12.88 -8.67
C TYR A 317 -14.69 12.24 -9.78
N THR A 318 -15.73 11.51 -9.36
CA THR A 318 -16.50 10.61 -10.23
C THR A 318 -17.99 10.66 -9.91
N GLU A 319 -18.88 10.69 -10.90
CA GLU A 319 -20.34 10.66 -10.69
C GLU A 319 -20.81 9.22 -10.50
N ILE A 320 -21.57 8.98 -9.42
CA ILE A 320 -22.12 7.66 -9.13
C ILE A 320 -23.32 7.38 -10.05
N LYS A 321 -23.20 6.40 -10.96
CA LYS A 321 -24.29 5.91 -11.81
C LYS A 321 -24.52 4.42 -11.58
N GLY A 322 -25.30 4.13 -10.55
CA GLY A 322 -25.59 2.74 -10.13
C GLY A 322 -24.34 2.08 -9.57
N LYS A 323 -23.87 1.00 -10.21
CA LYS A 323 -22.63 0.30 -9.86
C LYS A 323 -21.38 0.93 -10.47
N ASN A 324 -21.53 1.80 -11.47
CA ASN A 324 -20.40 2.38 -12.20
C ASN A 324 -20.12 3.80 -11.69
N LEU A 325 -18.84 4.19 -11.70
CA LEU A 325 -18.38 5.53 -11.38
C LEU A 325 -17.89 6.18 -12.67
N LEU A 326 -18.58 7.21 -13.17
CA LEU A 326 -18.11 7.93 -14.35
C LEU A 326 -17.04 8.94 -13.95
N PHE A 327 -15.88 8.87 -14.59
CA PHE A 327 -14.86 9.90 -14.42
C PHE A 327 -15.36 11.28 -14.89
N HIS A 328 -15.25 12.29 -14.04
CA HIS A 328 -15.60 13.69 -14.38
C HIS A 328 -14.38 14.61 -14.42
N GLY A 329 -13.38 14.39 -13.55
CA GLY A 329 -12.22 15.25 -13.54
C GLY A 329 -11.16 14.89 -12.50
N ARG A 330 -10.01 15.56 -12.67
CA ARG A 330 -8.80 15.39 -11.87
C ARG A 330 -8.25 16.76 -11.47
N TYR A 331 -7.73 16.86 -10.26
CA TYR A 331 -6.99 17.99 -9.71
C TYR A 331 -5.56 17.54 -9.37
N PRO A 332 -4.55 17.80 -10.23
CA PRO A 332 -3.14 17.58 -9.90
C PRO A 332 -2.71 18.45 -8.71
N CYS A 333 -1.89 17.88 -7.83
CA CYS A 333 -1.33 18.56 -6.67
C CYS A 333 -0.54 19.85 -7.02
N GLU A 334 0.02 19.92 -8.23
CA GLU A 334 0.84 21.04 -8.71
C GLU A 334 0.08 22.38 -8.78
N HIS A 335 -1.25 22.35 -8.98
CA HIS A 335 -2.08 23.51 -9.30
C HIS A 335 -3.38 23.59 -8.47
N ILE A 336 -3.48 22.77 -7.41
CA ILE A 336 -4.68 22.66 -6.58
C ILE A 336 -4.75 23.81 -5.57
N GLY A 337 -5.72 24.69 -5.76
CA GLY A 337 -6.17 25.65 -4.75
C GLY A 337 -7.29 25.05 -3.91
N ILE A 338 -7.29 25.34 -2.61
CA ILE A 338 -8.32 24.90 -1.67
C ILE A 338 -8.93 26.07 -0.90
N SER A 339 -10.25 26.05 -0.71
CA SER A 339 -10.97 26.94 0.18
C SER A 339 -11.82 26.10 1.13
N ALA A 340 -11.56 26.19 2.43
CA ALA A 340 -12.24 25.41 3.45
C ALA A 340 -13.44 26.17 4.03
N LYS A 341 -14.58 25.50 4.16
CA LYS A 341 -15.76 25.94 4.93
C LYS A 341 -16.08 24.88 6.00
N THR A 342 -17.09 25.13 6.84
CA THR A 342 -17.43 24.24 7.98
C THR A 342 -18.14 22.94 7.59
N LYS A 343 -18.81 22.91 6.44
CA LYS A 343 -19.57 21.74 5.93
C LYS A 343 -19.18 21.34 4.50
N SER A 344 -18.22 22.04 3.92
CA SER A 344 -17.78 21.84 2.55
C SER A 344 -16.35 22.35 2.34
N PHE A 345 -15.69 21.87 1.29
CA PHE A 345 -14.47 22.48 0.76
C PHE A 345 -14.62 22.71 -0.74
N THR A 346 -14.03 23.78 -1.25
CA THR A 346 -13.99 24.07 -2.69
C THR A 346 -12.58 23.80 -3.20
N LEU A 347 -12.47 23.00 -4.26
CA LEU A 347 -11.23 22.82 -5.02
C LEU A 347 -11.29 23.67 -6.29
N TYR A 348 -10.20 24.35 -6.60
CA TYR A 348 -10.07 25.21 -7.78
C TYR A 348 -8.67 25.12 -8.40
N TYR A 349 -8.54 25.48 -9.68
CA TYR A 349 -7.23 25.63 -10.32
C TYR A 349 -6.73 27.06 -10.17
N GLU A 350 -5.63 27.23 -9.43
CA GLU A 350 -5.02 28.53 -9.14
C GLU A 350 -4.73 29.35 -10.41
N ARG A 351 -4.17 28.70 -11.44
CA ARG A 351 -3.71 29.38 -12.67
C ARG A 351 -4.80 29.74 -13.68
N ARG A 352 -6.03 29.23 -13.57
CA ARG A 352 -7.07 29.41 -14.62
C ARG A 352 -8.51 29.60 -14.15
N LYS A 353 -8.84 29.47 -12.85
CA LYS A 353 -10.22 29.46 -12.32
C LYS A 353 -11.20 28.53 -13.09
N GLN A 354 -10.66 27.53 -13.78
CA GLN A 354 -11.38 26.81 -14.83
C GLN A 354 -12.11 25.55 -14.34
N GLN A 355 -12.05 25.22 -13.04
CA GLN A 355 -12.70 24.04 -12.47
C GLN A 355 -12.91 24.24 -10.97
N GLU A 356 -13.95 24.98 -10.62
CA GLU A 356 -14.38 25.15 -9.23
C GLU A 356 -15.48 24.14 -8.92
N CYS A 357 -15.20 23.21 -8.01
CA CYS A 357 -16.15 22.22 -7.51
C CYS A 357 -16.23 22.34 -5.99
N GLU A 358 -17.44 22.45 -5.45
CA GLU A 358 -17.69 22.45 -4.00
C GLU A 358 -18.14 21.07 -3.54
N PHE A 359 -17.37 20.49 -2.61
CA PHE A 359 -17.54 19.15 -2.05
C PHE A 359 -18.14 19.28 -0.66
N SER A 360 -19.36 18.79 -0.46
CA SER A 360 -20.10 18.87 0.80
C SER A 360 -20.29 17.48 1.43
N ALA A 361 -20.05 17.37 2.73
CA ALA A 361 -20.18 16.15 3.53
C ALA A 361 -20.21 16.48 5.04
N ASP A 362 -20.23 15.46 5.88
CA ASP A 362 -20.19 15.63 7.35
C ASP A 362 -18.90 16.36 7.80
N PRO A 363 -18.97 17.27 8.80
CA PRO A 363 -17.82 18.05 9.25
C PRO A 363 -16.59 17.21 9.66
N ILE A 364 -16.81 16.01 10.19
CA ILE A 364 -15.73 15.08 10.57
C ILE A 364 -15.01 14.54 9.32
N GLN A 365 -15.76 14.16 8.28
CA GLN A 365 -15.19 13.74 6.99
C GLN A 365 -14.48 14.90 6.30
N ILE A 366 -15.07 16.10 6.32
CA ILE A 366 -14.47 17.32 5.76
C ILE A 366 -13.14 17.63 6.47
N ALA A 367 -13.09 17.62 7.80
CA ALA A 367 -11.85 17.87 8.55
C ALA A 367 -10.74 16.87 8.18
N ALA A 368 -11.05 15.57 8.21
CA ALA A 368 -10.10 14.52 7.83
C ALA A 368 -9.60 14.66 6.38
N TRP A 369 -10.47 15.08 5.45
CA TRP A 369 -10.08 15.34 4.06
C TRP A 369 -9.24 16.61 3.91
N LEU A 370 -9.55 17.69 4.63
CA LEU A 370 -8.72 18.90 4.63
C LEU A 370 -7.29 18.60 5.09
N ASP A 371 -7.12 17.75 6.11
CA ASP A 371 -5.80 17.34 6.59
C ASP A 371 -5.08 16.43 5.58
N LEU A 372 -5.76 15.45 4.97
CA LEU A 372 -5.19 14.64 3.89
C LEU A 372 -4.76 15.48 2.67
N ILE A 373 -5.51 16.52 2.31
CA ILE A 373 -5.18 17.42 1.19
C ILE A 373 -4.00 18.33 1.55
N ARG A 374 -3.96 18.86 2.78
CA ARG A 374 -2.80 19.62 3.29
C ARG A 374 -1.54 18.76 3.28
N ASP A 375 -1.62 17.53 3.76
CA ASP A 375 -0.51 16.58 3.75
C ASP A 375 -0.06 16.26 2.32
N MET A 376 -0.99 16.07 1.37
CA MET A 376 -0.66 15.88 -0.05
C MET A 376 0.15 17.08 -0.60
N ILE A 377 -0.33 18.31 -0.38
CA ILE A 377 0.33 19.54 -0.84
C ILE A 377 1.69 19.74 -0.15
N ASN A 378 1.77 19.50 1.16
CA ASN A 378 3.00 19.62 1.94
C ASN A 378 4.06 18.60 1.49
N ASN A 379 3.67 17.35 1.25
CA ASN A 379 4.58 16.31 0.74
C ASN A 379 5.11 16.69 -0.64
N TYR A 380 4.24 17.13 -1.57
CA TYR A 380 4.66 17.61 -2.89
C TYR A 380 5.63 18.79 -2.80
N ALA A 381 5.34 19.78 -1.95
CA ALA A 381 6.21 20.94 -1.72
C ALA A 381 7.58 20.55 -1.13
N ASN A 382 7.63 19.54 -0.24
CA ASN A 382 8.86 19.02 0.33
C ASN A 382 9.68 18.21 -0.70
N GLU A 383 9.03 17.37 -1.51
CA GLU A 383 9.70 16.64 -2.60
C GLU A 383 10.32 17.59 -3.63
N GLU A 384 9.60 18.64 -4.05
CA GLU A 384 10.13 19.62 -4.99
C GLU A 384 11.28 20.43 -4.39
N ARG A 385 11.21 20.81 -3.11
CA ARG A 385 12.35 21.43 -2.39
C ARG A 385 13.56 20.51 -2.34
N GLN A 386 13.37 19.23 -2.05
CA GLN A 386 14.46 18.25 -2.00
C GLN A 386 15.09 18.06 -3.38
N LYS A 387 14.30 17.89 -4.45
CA LYS A 387 14.82 17.79 -5.84
C LYS A 387 15.59 19.03 -6.25
N LEU A 388 15.13 20.23 -5.87
CA LEU A 388 15.86 21.48 -6.10
C LEU A 388 17.19 21.49 -5.33
N GLN A 389 17.18 21.11 -4.05
CA GLN A 389 18.38 21.02 -3.23
C GLN A 389 19.38 20.00 -3.78
N GLU A 390 18.93 18.83 -4.25
CA GLU A 390 19.78 17.84 -4.92
C GLU A 390 20.38 18.35 -6.23
N ARG A 391 19.63 19.13 -7.03
CA ARG A 391 20.16 19.80 -8.23
C ARG A 391 21.23 20.82 -7.87
N TYR A 392 20.97 21.70 -6.91
CA TYR A 392 21.97 22.66 -6.42
C TYR A 392 23.21 21.97 -5.84
N SER A 393 23.07 20.84 -5.15
CA SER A 393 24.21 20.04 -4.68
C SER A 393 25.03 19.48 -5.84
N ARG A 394 24.39 18.91 -6.87
CA ARG A 394 25.08 18.39 -8.06
C ARG A 394 25.75 19.51 -8.88
N GLU A 395 25.10 20.66 -9.05
CA GLU A 395 25.69 21.82 -9.71
C GLU A 395 26.88 22.39 -8.91
N ASN A 396 26.79 22.41 -7.58
CA ASN A 396 27.92 22.75 -6.72
C ASN A 396 29.05 21.73 -6.83
N ASP A 397 28.78 20.43 -6.89
CA ASP A 397 29.82 19.41 -7.15
C ASP A 397 30.50 19.59 -8.51
N HIS A 398 29.76 20.02 -9.53
CA HIS A 398 30.34 20.38 -10.84
C HIS A 398 31.23 21.63 -10.76
N LEU A 399 30.88 22.62 -9.93
CA LEU A 399 31.71 23.80 -9.64
C LEU A 399 32.92 23.49 -8.74
N HIS A 400 32.83 22.46 -7.87
CA HIS A 400 33.89 22.06 -6.94
C HIS A 400 34.82 20.96 -7.47
N ARG A 401 34.56 20.41 -8.67
CA ARG A 401 35.59 19.69 -9.44
C ARG A 401 36.71 20.67 -9.81
N LYS A 402 37.72 20.77 -8.94
CA LYS A 402 39.02 21.35 -9.29
C LYS A 402 39.46 20.75 -10.62
N ALA A 403 39.83 21.61 -11.58
CA ALA A 403 40.42 21.17 -12.83
C ALA A 403 41.57 20.19 -12.53
N PRO A 404 41.72 19.09 -13.30
CA PRO A 404 42.77 18.12 -13.05
C PRO A 404 44.13 18.85 -13.05
N SER A 405 44.81 18.81 -11.90
CA SER A 405 45.97 19.65 -11.67
C SER A 405 47.11 19.24 -12.58
N PHE A 406 47.40 20.05 -13.61
CA PHE A 406 48.59 19.91 -14.47
C PHE A 406 49.87 20.35 -13.74
N SER A 407 50.05 19.86 -12.50
CA SER A 407 51.16 20.16 -11.60
C SER A 407 51.92 18.90 -11.21
N LEU A 408 52.35 18.11 -12.21
CA LEU A 408 53.33 17.03 -12.05
C LEU A 408 54.61 17.25 -12.88
N TYR A 409 54.83 18.47 -13.38
CA TYR A 409 56.09 18.87 -14.04
C TYR A 409 56.55 20.25 -13.60
N ARG A 410 57.12 20.34 -12.38
CA ARG A 410 58.05 21.43 -12.03
C ARG A 410 58.99 21.14 -10.85
N ASP A 411 59.64 19.98 -10.85
CA ASP A 411 60.92 19.85 -10.14
C ASP A 411 62.05 20.33 -11.06
N SER A 412 62.56 21.52 -10.76
CA SER A 412 63.72 22.11 -11.45
C SER A 412 65.02 21.76 -10.73
N ASN A 413 66.03 21.38 -11.53
CA ASN A 413 67.45 21.26 -11.17
C ASN A 413 67.85 20.14 -10.18
N ARG A 414 68.13 18.96 -10.75
CA ARG A 414 69.32 18.19 -10.34
C ARG A 414 70.32 18.14 -11.51
N PHE A 415 71.39 18.90 -11.36
CA PHE A 415 72.46 19.03 -12.34
C PHE A 415 73.37 17.79 -12.27
N SER A 416 73.47 17.01 -13.36
CA SER A 416 74.72 16.38 -13.80
C SER A 416 74.55 15.64 -15.13
N SER A 417 75.60 15.67 -15.94
CA SER A 417 75.83 14.89 -17.15
C SER A 417 75.71 13.36 -16.92
N ASP A 418 75.10 12.62 -17.85
CA ASP A 418 75.84 11.94 -18.94
C ASP A 418 74.87 11.25 -19.95
N SER A 419 75.37 11.01 -21.17
CA SER A 419 75.02 9.94 -22.12
C SER A 419 73.55 9.45 -22.29
N GLY A 420 72.95 9.85 -23.42
CA GLY A 420 72.48 8.90 -24.45
C GLY A 420 71.11 8.20 -24.33
N ILE A 421 70.49 7.97 -25.51
CA ILE A 421 69.32 7.10 -25.77
C ILE A 421 68.01 7.64 -25.14
N GLY A 422 66.94 7.98 -25.86
CA GLY A 422 66.55 7.66 -27.23
C GLY A 422 65.27 6.83 -27.22
N ASN A 423 64.12 7.44 -27.58
CA ASN A 423 63.07 6.79 -28.39
C ASN A 423 61.94 7.76 -28.76
N ILE A 424 61.59 7.73 -30.03
CA ILE A 424 60.53 8.50 -30.69
C ILE A 424 59.22 7.69 -30.58
N TRP A 425 58.10 8.35 -30.25
CA TRP A 425 56.77 7.77 -30.42
C TRP A 425 56.09 8.38 -31.65
N SER A 426 55.96 7.55 -32.68
CA SER A 426 55.39 7.92 -33.98
C SER A 426 53.86 8.01 -33.92
N MET A 427 53.28 9.06 -34.50
CA MET A 427 51.85 9.08 -34.83
C MET A 427 51.58 8.35 -36.16
N PRO A 428 50.47 7.59 -36.28
CA PRO A 428 50.01 7.09 -37.58
C PRO A 428 49.43 8.23 -38.42
N LYS A 429 49.70 8.22 -39.72
CA LYS A 429 49.08 9.13 -40.69
C LYS A 429 47.69 8.61 -41.10
N PRO A 430 46.73 9.49 -41.44
CA PRO A 430 45.56 9.12 -42.21
C PRO A 430 45.92 9.07 -43.70
N ASP A 431 45.43 8.05 -44.41
CA ASP A 431 45.52 7.99 -45.87
C ASP A 431 44.40 8.84 -46.51
N GLU A 432 44.74 9.54 -47.59
CA GLU A 432 43.76 10.19 -48.47
C GLU A 432 43.22 9.17 -49.49
N GLU A 433 41.93 9.24 -49.82
CA GLU A 433 41.52 9.70 -51.16
C GLU A 433 39.99 9.74 -51.35
N THR A 434 39.51 10.87 -51.89
CA THR A 434 38.30 11.02 -52.75
C THR A 434 36.95 10.45 -52.25
N THR A 435 35.85 11.21 -52.13
CA THR A 435 35.23 12.03 -53.17
C THR A 435 34.17 12.98 -52.58
N SER A 436 33.99 14.13 -53.24
CA SER A 436 32.79 14.99 -53.30
C SER A 436 31.62 14.71 -52.34
N ASN A 437 31.34 15.65 -51.43
CA ASN A 437 30.24 16.60 -51.65
C ASN A 437 30.27 17.76 -50.62
N ARG A 438 30.39 18.99 -51.14
CA ARG A 438 30.14 20.22 -50.37
C ARG A 438 28.64 20.40 -50.16
N THR A 439 28.22 20.66 -48.91
CA THR A 439 27.16 21.64 -48.66
C THR A 439 27.50 22.46 -47.41
N THR A 440 27.24 23.76 -47.46
CA THR A 440 27.71 24.79 -46.52
C THR A 440 26.81 25.02 -45.32
N TRP A 441 27.38 25.63 -44.27
CA TRP A 441 26.68 26.23 -43.14
C TRP A 441 26.02 27.59 -43.50
N TYR A 442 25.43 28.23 -42.48
CA TYR A 442 24.62 29.47 -42.44
C TYR A 442 23.15 29.29 -42.89
N GLY A 443 22.16 29.94 -42.29
CA GLY A 443 22.19 30.86 -41.15
C GLY A 443 21.35 32.11 -41.38
N ALA A 444 20.27 32.28 -40.59
CA ALA A 444 19.42 33.47 -40.43
C ALA A 444 18.71 34.06 -41.68
N LEU A 445 17.38 33.98 -41.68
CA LEU A 445 16.50 35.16 -41.62
C LEU A 445 15.14 34.77 -41.00
#